data_AF-A0A8J3MVA7-F1
#
_entry.id   AF-A0A8J3MVA7-F1
#
_cell.length_a   1.000
_cell.length_b   1.000
_cell.length_c   1.000
_cell.angle_alpha   90.00
_cell.angle_beta   90.00
_cell.angle_gamma   90.00
#
_symmetry.space_group_name_H-M   'P 1'
#
loop_
_entity.id
_entity.type
_entity.pdbx_description
1 polymer ?
#
loop_
_entity_poly.entity_id
_entity_poly.type
_entity_poly.pdbx_seq_one_letter_code
_entity_poly.pdbx_strand_id
1 'polypeptide(L)'
;MDSHAFDQTPVQGDELSPDLQAVARSYRAQPVPHPSSAETAQLLHTLLTEAAFQTQEMHDESNDHLWHILVLARWRVYLLGQWFWIIGIVFLLAGILLARFLTVPDLITLLILLLPLASVLSLAYALRKPSDGLRAVEASCPANFVQTGMGMGLALLAFDSLLGLAATLGFALANWAPFWHLLLAWLAPLLLLTAISLPLALLRSVRLAVLIGGGPWLLLGLLALNEQHGSGVTNVLFSLPQDPFSFSYHLVTILLSLLLLTVLFLSAPKWQRFCAF
;
A
#
# COMPACT_ATOMS: atom_id res chain seq x y z
N MET A 1 14.76 0.55 30.75
CA MET A 1 14.17 -0.80 30.64
C MET A 1 15.34 -1.74 30.50
N ASP A 2 15.76 -2.29 31.64
CA ASP A 2 17.05 -2.95 31.79
C ASP A 2 16.99 -4.38 31.25
N SER A 3 17.74 -4.64 30.18
CA SER A 3 17.75 -5.88 29.41
C SER A 3 18.56 -7.01 30.05
N HIS A 4 18.89 -6.90 31.34
CA HIS A 4 19.81 -7.81 32.04
C HIS A 4 19.15 -8.99 32.77
N ALA A 5 17.83 -9.16 32.67
CA ALA A 5 17.11 -10.16 33.47
C ALA A 5 17.16 -11.61 32.91
N PHE A 6 17.60 -11.84 31.67
CA PHE A 6 17.55 -13.17 31.05
C PHE A 6 18.87 -13.94 31.05
N ASP A 7 19.98 -13.31 31.45
CA ASP A 7 21.32 -13.94 31.51
C ASP A 7 21.73 -14.35 32.93
N GLN A 8 20.79 -14.37 33.88
CA GLN A 8 21.04 -15.06 35.15
C GLN A 8 21.07 -16.56 34.87
N THR A 9 22.27 -17.13 34.85
CA THR A 9 22.48 -18.58 35.03
C THR A 9 21.55 -19.03 36.17
N PRO A 10 20.70 -20.05 35.95
CA PRO A 10 19.74 -20.48 36.95
C PRO A 10 20.50 -20.68 38.25
N VAL A 11 20.09 -19.93 39.28
CA VAL A 11 20.67 -19.97 40.63
C VAL A 11 20.78 -21.45 41.02
N GLN A 12 22.01 -21.97 40.95
CA GLN A 12 22.34 -23.30 41.41
C GLN A 12 22.20 -23.27 42.93
N GLY A 13 21.10 -23.84 43.43
CA GLY A 13 21.03 -24.29 44.80
C GLY A 13 20.08 -23.53 45.72
N ASP A 14 18.83 -23.33 45.30
CA ASP A 14 17.77 -23.64 46.24
C ASP A 14 17.53 -25.15 46.14
N GLU A 15 18.08 -25.89 47.10
CA GLU A 15 17.74 -27.29 47.31
C GLU A 15 16.23 -27.37 47.48
N LEU A 16 15.54 -27.70 46.39
CA LEU A 16 14.12 -28.05 46.41
C LEU A 16 13.91 -29.01 47.58
N SER A 17 12.93 -28.71 48.44
CA SER A 17 12.52 -29.60 49.53
C SER A 17 12.44 -31.05 49.03
N PRO A 18 12.83 -32.05 49.85
CA PRO A 18 12.82 -33.46 49.43
C PRO A 18 11.49 -33.90 48.81
N ASP A 19 10.37 -33.34 49.25
CA ASP A 19 9.04 -33.59 48.67
C ASP A 19 8.90 -33.03 47.25
N LEU A 20 9.40 -31.82 46.99
CA LEU A 20 9.40 -31.23 45.64
C LEU A 20 10.36 -31.96 44.71
N GLN A 21 11.47 -32.49 45.23
CA GLN A 21 12.35 -33.36 44.45
C GLN A 21 11.68 -34.68 44.09
N ALA A 22 10.92 -35.28 45.02
CA ALA A 22 10.16 -36.50 44.75
C ALA A 22 9.09 -36.28 43.67
N VAL A 23 8.40 -35.13 43.74
CA VAL A 23 7.42 -34.71 42.72
C VAL A 23 8.10 -34.41 41.37
N ALA A 24 9.23 -33.71 41.36
CA ALA A 24 9.96 -33.46 40.11
C ALA A 24 10.48 -34.75 39.46
N ARG A 25 10.91 -35.73 40.25
CA ARG A 25 11.30 -37.06 39.76
C ARG A 25 10.10 -37.82 39.21
N SER A 26 8.93 -37.74 39.84
CA SER A 26 7.72 -38.40 39.33
C SER A 26 7.26 -37.78 38.01
N TYR A 27 7.31 -36.45 37.86
CA TYR A 27 7.01 -35.79 36.58
C TYR A 27 8.03 -36.10 35.48
N ARG A 28 9.32 -36.22 35.81
CA ARG A 28 10.34 -36.65 34.83
C ARG A 28 10.19 -38.11 34.38
N ALA A 29 9.66 -38.96 35.26
CA ALA A 29 9.42 -40.38 34.96
C ALA A 29 8.14 -40.61 34.15
N GLN A 30 7.26 -39.61 34.05
CA GLN A 30 6.09 -39.70 33.17
C GLN A 30 6.55 -39.65 31.71
N PRO A 31 6.14 -40.61 30.87
CA PRO A 31 6.43 -40.54 29.44
C PRO A 31 5.70 -39.33 28.89
N VAL A 32 6.45 -38.31 28.44
CA VAL A 32 5.87 -37.16 27.76
C VAL A 32 5.34 -37.67 26.42
N PRO A 33 4.02 -37.71 26.20
CA PRO A 33 3.49 -38.11 24.92
C PRO A 33 4.03 -37.13 23.87
N HIS A 34 4.82 -37.64 22.93
CA HIS A 34 5.27 -36.82 21.82
C HIS A 34 4.07 -36.72 20.87
N PRO A 35 3.51 -35.53 20.67
CA PRO A 35 2.40 -35.39 19.74
C PRO A 35 2.85 -35.89 18.38
N SER A 36 2.00 -36.65 17.72
CA SER A 36 2.23 -37.03 16.35
C SER A 36 2.36 -35.77 15.48
N SER A 37 3.05 -35.87 14.34
CA SER A 37 3.13 -34.75 13.40
C SER A 37 1.74 -34.28 12.95
N ALA A 38 0.76 -35.18 12.91
CA ALA A 38 -0.63 -34.87 12.59
C ALA A 38 -1.31 -34.05 13.70
N GLU A 39 -1.17 -34.44 14.96
CA GLU A 39 -1.73 -33.68 16.11
C GLU A 39 -1.07 -32.31 16.24
N THR A 40 0.23 -32.23 15.99
CA THR A 40 0.96 -30.95 16.01
C THR A 40 0.48 -30.03 14.90
N ALA A 41 0.30 -30.55 13.69
CA ALA A 41 -0.25 -29.79 12.56
C ALA A 41 -1.70 -29.36 12.82
N GLN A 42 -2.51 -30.22 13.43
CA GLN A 42 -3.89 -29.91 13.79
C GLN A 42 -3.98 -28.83 14.88
N LEU A 43 -3.15 -28.92 15.93
CA LEU A 43 -3.08 -27.91 16.98
C LEU A 43 -2.60 -26.56 16.42
N LEU A 44 -1.56 -26.57 15.58
CA LEU A 44 -1.10 -25.37 14.90
C LEU A 44 -2.20 -24.75 14.04
N HIS A 45 -2.91 -25.57 13.28
CA HIS A 45 -4.03 -25.11 12.47
C HIS A 45 -5.10 -24.46 13.37
N THR A 46 -5.52 -25.13 14.44
CA THR A 46 -6.54 -24.61 15.37
C THR A 46 -6.07 -23.32 16.04
N LEU A 47 -4.83 -23.25 16.54
CA LEU A 47 -4.28 -22.05 17.17
C LEU A 47 -4.19 -20.89 16.18
N LEU A 48 -3.74 -21.15 14.94
CA LEU A 48 -3.67 -20.11 13.91
C LEU A 48 -5.07 -19.60 13.53
N THR A 49 -6.08 -20.49 13.47
CA THR A 49 -7.46 -20.07 13.20
C THR A 49 -8.05 -19.30 14.38
N GLU A 50 -7.92 -19.80 15.60
CA GLU A 50 -8.53 -19.21 16.81
C GLU A 50 -7.87 -17.87 17.18
N ALA A 51 -6.54 -17.80 17.12
CA ALA A 51 -5.79 -16.57 17.38
C ALA A 51 -6.20 -15.49 16.39
N ALA A 52 -6.37 -15.82 15.10
CA ALA A 52 -6.83 -14.87 14.10
C ALA A 52 -8.21 -14.28 14.45
N PHE A 53 -9.16 -15.10 14.92
CA PHE A 53 -10.49 -14.65 15.34
C PHE A 53 -10.45 -13.79 16.62
N GLN A 54 -9.68 -14.18 17.65
CA GLN A 54 -9.62 -13.41 18.91
C GLN A 54 -8.97 -12.03 18.73
N THR A 55 -7.93 -11.90 17.92
CA THR A 55 -7.38 -10.57 17.58
C THR A 55 -8.37 -9.69 16.84
N GLN A 56 -9.32 -10.28 16.09
CA GLN A 56 -10.31 -9.53 15.34
C GLN A 56 -11.41 -8.98 16.26
N GLU A 57 -11.88 -9.75 17.24
CA GLU A 57 -12.89 -9.28 18.20
C GLU A 57 -12.38 -8.15 19.11
N MET A 58 -11.13 -8.22 19.58
CA MET A 58 -10.56 -7.14 20.42
C MET A 58 -10.34 -5.83 19.67
N HIS A 59 -10.30 -5.84 18.33
CA HIS A 59 -10.05 -4.64 17.54
C HIS A 59 -11.32 -3.89 17.12
N ASP A 60 -12.51 -4.51 17.18
CA ASP A 60 -13.76 -3.93 16.65
C ASP A 60 -14.33 -2.77 17.51
N GLU A 61 -13.80 -2.53 18.72
CA GLU A 61 -14.31 -1.49 19.64
C GLU A 61 -13.60 -0.13 19.57
N SER A 62 -12.46 0.02 18.87
CA SER A 62 -11.72 1.30 18.86
C SER A 62 -11.78 2.06 17.54
N ASN A 63 -12.19 3.33 17.64
CA ASN A 63 -12.12 4.35 16.59
C ASN A 63 -10.67 4.66 16.11
N ASP A 64 -9.65 4.01 16.69
CA ASP A 64 -8.23 4.21 16.38
C ASP A 64 -7.76 3.56 15.07
N HIS A 65 -8.65 2.95 14.29
CA HIS A 65 -8.28 2.25 13.05
C HIS A 65 -7.54 3.13 12.03
N LEU A 66 -8.03 4.36 11.79
CA LEU A 66 -7.38 5.28 10.87
C LEU A 66 -6.00 5.71 11.39
N TRP A 67 -5.88 5.93 12.70
CA TRP A 67 -4.61 6.26 13.32
C TRP A 67 -3.61 5.09 13.19
N HIS A 68 -4.08 3.86 13.38
CA HIS A 68 -3.24 2.68 13.21
C HIS A 68 -2.75 2.55 11.75
N ILE A 69 -3.62 2.79 10.76
CA ILE A 69 -3.24 2.80 9.34
C ILE A 69 -2.20 3.90 9.06
N LEU A 70 -2.33 5.09 9.64
CA LEU A 70 -1.35 6.17 9.50
C LEU A 70 0.00 5.83 10.14
N VAL A 71 -0.02 5.20 11.32
CA VAL A 71 1.20 4.73 11.99
C VAL A 71 1.89 3.66 11.14
N LEU A 72 1.13 2.71 10.59
CA LEU A 72 1.65 1.69 9.66
C LEU A 72 2.21 2.33 8.39
N ALA A 73 1.51 3.30 7.81
CA ALA A 73 1.98 4.04 6.64
C ALA A 73 3.32 4.73 6.94
N ARG A 74 3.45 5.39 8.09
CA ARG A 74 4.72 5.99 8.53
C ARG A 74 5.85 4.97 8.61
N TRP A 75 5.63 3.82 9.24
CA TRP A 75 6.62 2.75 9.31
C TRP A 75 6.98 2.20 7.94
N ARG A 76 5.99 2.07 7.04
CA ARG A 76 6.22 1.65 5.66
C ARG A 76 7.06 2.66 4.91
N VAL A 77 6.83 3.98 5.05
CA VAL A 77 7.69 5.01 4.45
C VAL A 77 9.17 4.82 4.84
N TYR A 78 9.46 4.47 6.10
CA TYR A 78 10.84 4.15 6.51
C TYR A 78 11.40 2.87 5.86
N LEU A 79 10.54 1.90 5.54
CA LEU A 79 10.90 0.68 4.82
C LEU A 79 11.03 0.88 3.31
N LEU A 80 10.34 1.86 2.71
CA LEU A 80 10.61 2.32 1.36
C LEU A 80 11.99 2.99 1.36
N GLY A 81 13.02 2.18 1.24
CA GLY A 81 14.40 2.62 1.26
C GLY A 81 14.69 3.66 0.17
N GLN A 82 15.85 4.32 0.30
CA GLN A 82 16.29 5.38 -0.61
C GLN A 82 16.21 5.01 -2.10
N TRP A 83 16.37 3.73 -2.44
CA TRP A 83 16.24 3.23 -3.81
C TRP A 83 14.88 3.50 -4.46
N PHE A 84 13.81 3.46 -3.67
CA PHE A 84 12.47 3.77 -4.19
C PHE A 84 12.39 5.22 -4.68
N TRP A 85 12.93 6.15 -3.89
CA TRP A 85 13.04 7.57 -4.25
C TRP A 85 13.85 7.77 -5.52
N ILE A 86 15.02 7.12 -5.60
CA ILE A 86 15.90 7.21 -6.77
C ILE A 86 15.18 6.69 -8.02
N ILE A 87 14.50 5.55 -7.94
CA ILE A 87 13.77 4.97 -9.07
C ILE A 87 12.63 5.89 -9.52
N GLY A 88 11.86 6.48 -8.59
CA GLY A 88 10.79 7.43 -8.93
C GLY A 88 11.32 8.67 -9.66
N ILE A 89 12.43 9.25 -9.19
CA ILE A 89 13.09 10.38 -9.85
C ILE A 89 13.61 9.98 -11.23
N VAL A 90 14.29 8.84 -11.34
CA VAL A 90 14.80 8.32 -12.61
C VAL A 90 13.66 8.05 -13.60
N PHE A 91 12.53 7.53 -13.12
CA PHE A 91 11.34 7.30 -13.93
C PHE A 91 10.77 8.60 -14.50
N LEU A 92 10.66 9.66 -13.69
CA LEU A 92 10.24 10.97 -14.20
C LEU A 92 11.24 11.58 -15.20
N LEU A 93 12.54 11.50 -14.91
CA LEU A 93 13.57 12.00 -15.82
C LEU A 93 13.56 11.23 -17.15
N ALA A 94 13.40 9.90 -17.09
CA ALA A 94 13.24 9.06 -18.27
C ALA A 94 11.99 9.47 -19.07
N GLY A 95 10.89 9.78 -18.39
CA GLY A 95 9.69 10.33 -19.00
C GLY A 95 9.96 11.64 -19.77
N ILE A 96 10.59 12.60 -19.11
CA ILE A 96 10.94 13.90 -19.72
C ILE A 96 11.86 13.69 -20.94
N LEU A 97 12.84 12.79 -20.82
CA LEU A 97 13.75 12.46 -21.91
C LEU A 97 13.00 11.80 -23.07
N LEU A 98 12.10 10.86 -22.78
CA LEU A 98 11.26 10.19 -23.78
C LEU A 98 10.35 11.19 -24.51
N ALA A 99 9.81 12.20 -23.81
CA ALA A 99 9.02 13.26 -24.42
C ALA A 99 9.78 13.98 -25.53
N ARG A 100 11.08 14.25 -25.31
CA ARG A 100 11.95 14.87 -26.32
C ARG A 100 12.18 13.95 -27.52
N PHE A 101 12.37 12.65 -27.29
CA PHE A 101 12.55 11.67 -28.37
C PHE A 101 11.29 11.46 -29.21
N LEU A 102 10.12 11.46 -28.57
CA LEU A 102 8.82 11.31 -29.23
C LEU A 102 8.29 12.61 -29.85
N THR A 103 9.09 13.69 -29.81
CA THR A 103 8.69 15.03 -30.32
C THR A 103 7.35 15.51 -29.75
N VAL A 104 7.05 15.12 -28.50
CA VAL A 104 5.81 15.54 -27.84
C VAL A 104 5.95 17.03 -27.52
N PRO A 105 5.11 17.91 -28.11
CA PRO A 105 5.26 19.35 -27.94
C PRO A 105 4.90 19.79 -26.52
N ASP A 106 4.10 19.00 -25.81
CA ASP A 106 3.61 19.33 -24.48
C ASP A 106 4.11 18.35 -23.41
N LEU A 107 5.09 18.80 -22.62
CA LEU A 107 5.60 18.07 -21.46
C LEU A 107 4.53 17.89 -20.37
N ILE A 108 3.49 18.73 -20.36
CA ILE A 108 2.41 18.67 -19.36
C ILE A 108 1.56 17.43 -19.58
N THR A 109 1.18 17.15 -20.83
CA THR A 109 0.47 15.92 -21.21
C THR A 109 1.19 14.66 -20.71
N LEU A 110 2.52 14.64 -20.83
CA LEU A 110 3.34 13.51 -20.38
C LEU A 110 3.42 13.41 -18.85
N LEU A 111 3.46 14.54 -18.13
CA LEU A 111 3.35 14.56 -16.67
C LEU A 111 2.00 13.98 -16.21
N ILE A 112 0.90 14.43 -16.84
CA ILE A 112 -0.47 13.96 -16.56
C ILE A 112 -0.58 12.45 -16.80
N LEU A 113 0.10 11.93 -17.83
CA LEU A 113 0.13 10.50 -18.12
C LEU A 113 0.96 9.70 -17.10
N LEU A 114 2.19 10.13 -16.85
CA LEU A 114 3.18 9.30 -16.14
C LEU A 114 2.94 9.22 -14.64
N LEU A 115 2.47 10.28 -13.98
CA LEU A 115 2.29 10.27 -12.52
C LEU A 115 1.23 9.26 -12.06
N PRO A 116 0.00 9.27 -12.60
CA PRO A 116 -1.00 8.26 -12.26
C PRO A 116 -0.56 6.85 -12.64
N LEU A 117 0.20 6.69 -13.73
CA LEU A 117 0.71 5.38 -14.13
C LEU A 117 1.80 4.88 -13.17
N ALA A 118 2.68 5.77 -12.72
CA ALA A 118 3.70 5.47 -11.72
C ALA A 118 3.05 4.99 -10.42
N SER A 119 1.94 5.59 -9.98
CA SER A 119 1.27 5.16 -8.76
C SER A 119 0.69 3.75 -8.88
N VAL A 120 0.05 3.42 -10.01
CA VAL A 120 -0.46 2.06 -10.28
C VAL A 120 0.68 1.03 -10.33
N LEU A 121 1.79 1.35 -10.96
CA LEU A 121 2.96 0.47 -11.05
C LEU A 121 3.65 0.30 -9.69
N SER A 122 3.82 1.38 -8.94
CA SER A 122 4.37 1.36 -7.58
C SER A 122 3.51 0.51 -6.65
N LEU A 123 2.18 0.67 -6.75
CA LEU A 123 1.23 -0.14 -5.99
C LEU A 123 1.33 -1.62 -6.37
N ALA A 124 1.42 -1.92 -7.67
CA ALA A 124 1.57 -3.28 -8.15
C ALA A 124 2.87 -3.93 -7.69
N TYR A 125 3.97 -3.17 -7.70
CA TYR A 125 5.25 -3.62 -7.20
C TYR A 125 5.21 -3.87 -5.69
N ALA A 126 4.61 -2.96 -4.93
CA ALA A 126 4.52 -3.03 -3.48
C ALA A 126 3.63 -4.16 -2.97
N LEU A 127 2.52 -4.43 -3.67
CA LEU A 127 1.55 -5.47 -3.29
C LEU A 127 1.81 -6.82 -3.99
N ARG A 128 2.92 -6.95 -4.73
CA ARG A 128 3.30 -8.25 -5.31
C ARG A 128 3.39 -9.28 -4.19
N LYS A 129 2.85 -10.48 -4.42
CA LYS A 129 2.71 -11.52 -3.40
C LYS A 129 4.01 -11.63 -2.56
N PRO A 130 3.94 -11.45 -1.24
CA PRO A 130 5.05 -11.79 -0.36
C PRO A 130 5.38 -13.27 -0.56
N SER A 131 6.64 -13.66 -0.39
CA SER A 131 7.01 -15.07 -0.35
C SER A 131 6.19 -15.78 0.73
N ASP A 132 5.91 -17.07 0.54
CA ASP A 132 5.07 -17.84 1.48
C ASP A 132 5.60 -17.79 2.93
N GLY A 133 6.92 -17.68 3.10
CA GLY A 133 7.55 -17.49 4.41
C GLY A 133 7.27 -16.13 5.07
N LEU A 134 7.18 -15.04 4.29
CA LEU A 134 6.85 -13.72 4.84
C LEU A 134 5.39 -13.66 5.31
N ARG A 135 4.51 -14.40 4.64
CA ARG A 135 3.09 -14.52 5.02
C ARG A 135 2.91 -15.18 6.39
N ALA A 136 3.70 -16.21 6.70
CA ALA A 136 3.65 -16.85 8.01
C ALA A 136 4.07 -15.89 9.15
N VAL A 137 5.05 -15.02 8.88
CA VAL A 137 5.47 -13.97 9.81
C VAL A 137 4.40 -12.88 9.94
N GLU A 138 3.79 -12.45 8.83
CA GLU A 138 2.68 -11.49 8.84
C GLU A 138 1.45 -12.02 9.58
N ALA A 139 1.15 -13.33 9.48
CA ALA A 139 0.07 -13.97 10.23
C ALA A 139 0.32 -13.98 11.75
N SER A 140 1.58 -13.83 12.17
CA SER A 140 1.95 -13.71 13.59
C SER A 140 1.92 -12.25 14.07
N CYS A 141 1.79 -11.28 13.15
CA CYS A 141 1.71 -9.86 13.49
C CYS A 141 0.26 -9.46 13.78
N PRO A 142 0.03 -8.53 14.72
CA PRO A 142 -1.32 -8.05 15.04
C PRO A 142 -1.95 -7.24 13.89
N ALA A 143 -1.15 -6.76 12.93
CA ALA A 143 -1.64 -5.97 11.80
C ALA A 143 -2.09 -6.88 10.65
N ASN A 144 -3.34 -6.74 10.23
CA ASN A 144 -3.89 -7.52 9.12
C ASN A 144 -3.22 -7.12 7.78
N PHE A 145 -3.04 -8.07 6.87
CA PHE A 145 -2.57 -7.84 5.48
C PHE A 145 -3.31 -6.68 4.79
N VAL A 146 -4.64 -6.59 4.93
CA VAL A 146 -5.45 -5.53 4.32
C VAL A 146 -5.06 -4.14 4.87
N GLN A 147 -4.92 -4.01 6.19
CA GLN A 147 -4.52 -2.75 6.83
C GLN A 147 -3.09 -2.37 6.45
N THR A 148 -2.21 -3.36 6.39
CA THR A 148 -0.82 -3.19 5.99
C THR A 148 -0.71 -2.75 4.54
N GLY A 149 -1.48 -3.38 3.64
CA GLY A 149 -1.54 -3.02 2.22
C GLY A 149 -2.17 -1.64 1.99
N MET A 150 -3.17 -1.26 2.79
CA MET A 150 -3.75 0.08 2.81
C MET A 150 -2.76 1.14 3.29
N GLY A 151 -2.01 0.87 4.37
CA GLY A 151 -0.95 1.75 4.83
C GLY A 151 0.16 1.92 3.79
N MET A 152 0.52 0.84 3.09
CA MET A 152 1.46 0.88 1.96
C MET A 152 0.91 1.70 0.80
N GLY A 153 -0.36 1.51 0.42
CA GLY A 153 -1.02 2.29 -0.63
C GLY A 153 -1.07 3.79 -0.30
N LEU A 154 -1.33 4.15 0.95
CA LEU A 154 -1.32 5.53 1.41
C LEU A 154 0.09 6.14 1.38
N ALA A 155 1.11 5.38 1.80
CA ALA A 155 2.50 5.81 1.73
C ALA A 155 2.95 6.09 0.28
N LEU A 156 2.59 5.20 -0.65
CA LEU A 156 2.85 5.39 -2.08
C LEU A 156 2.11 6.60 -2.64
N LEU A 157 0.81 6.73 -2.33
CA LEU A 157 0.02 7.88 -2.77
C LEU A 157 0.61 9.21 -2.29
N ALA A 158 1.05 9.28 -1.03
CA ALA A 158 1.70 10.46 -0.49
C ALA A 158 3.03 10.75 -1.20
N PHE A 159 3.83 9.73 -1.48
CA PHE A 159 5.08 9.86 -2.23
C PHE A 159 4.84 10.36 -3.66
N ASP A 160 3.94 9.72 -4.40
CA ASP A 160 3.66 10.10 -5.79
C ASP A 160 3.08 11.52 -5.86
N SER A 161 2.30 11.93 -4.85
CA SER A 161 1.81 13.30 -4.70
C SER A 161 2.93 14.30 -4.43
N LEU A 162 3.89 13.97 -3.56
CA LEU A 162 5.06 14.82 -3.31
C LEU A 162 5.94 14.96 -4.56
N LEU A 163 6.15 13.86 -5.27
CA LEU A 163 6.93 13.84 -6.50
C LEU A 163 6.23 14.69 -7.58
N GLY A 164 4.91 14.57 -7.69
CA GLY A 164 4.11 15.38 -8.60
C GLY A 164 4.05 16.86 -8.23
N LEU A 165 3.97 17.20 -6.95
CA LEU A 165 4.08 18.57 -6.46
C LEU A 165 5.44 19.18 -6.81
N ALA A 166 6.53 18.43 -6.61
CA ALA A 166 7.87 18.88 -6.96
C ALA A 166 8.01 19.11 -8.48
N ALA A 167 7.49 18.19 -9.30
CA ALA A 167 7.47 18.35 -10.75
C ALA A 167 6.63 19.57 -11.17
N THR A 168 5.43 19.74 -10.61
CA THR A 168 4.54 20.88 -10.86
C THR A 168 5.20 22.20 -10.53
N LEU A 169 5.87 22.27 -9.37
CA LEU A 169 6.60 23.46 -8.95
C LEU A 169 7.73 23.78 -9.92
N GLY A 170 8.51 22.77 -10.34
CA GLY A 170 9.56 22.94 -11.34
C GLY A 170 9.02 23.45 -12.68
N PHE A 171 7.92 22.89 -13.18
CA PHE A 171 7.29 23.32 -14.42
C PHE A 171 6.68 24.71 -14.34
N ALA A 172 6.02 25.04 -13.23
CA ALA A 172 5.43 26.36 -12.99
C ALA A 172 6.51 27.46 -12.95
N LEU A 173 7.65 27.19 -12.30
CA LEU A 173 8.78 28.11 -12.25
C LEU A 173 9.48 28.26 -13.60
N ALA A 174 9.61 27.17 -14.37
CA ALA A 174 10.32 27.19 -15.65
C ALA A 174 9.50 27.82 -16.79
N ASN A 175 8.18 27.59 -16.83
CA ASN A 175 7.34 27.93 -17.99
C ASN A 175 6.21 28.93 -17.66
N TRP A 176 6.18 29.52 -16.46
CA TRP A 176 5.07 30.38 -16.00
C TRP A 176 3.69 29.71 -16.13
N ALA A 177 3.65 28.39 -16.00
CA ALA A 177 2.42 27.63 -16.12
C ALA A 177 1.49 27.87 -14.91
N PRO A 178 0.15 27.85 -15.10
CA PRO A 178 -0.80 28.00 -14.01
C PRO A 178 -0.70 26.81 -13.03
N PHE A 179 -0.01 27.03 -11.90
CA PHE A 179 0.29 26.00 -10.90
C PHE A 179 -0.92 25.14 -10.51
N TRP A 180 -2.05 25.78 -10.20
CA TRP A 180 -3.27 25.08 -9.78
C TRP A 180 -3.87 24.19 -10.87
N HIS A 181 -3.79 24.63 -12.12
CA HIS A 181 -4.35 23.86 -13.24
C HIS A 181 -3.49 22.62 -13.48
N LEU A 182 -2.16 22.79 -13.44
CA LEU A 182 -1.22 21.68 -13.57
C LEU A 182 -1.38 20.69 -12.40
N LEU A 183 -1.49 21.18 -11.16
CA LEU A 183 -1.71 20.36 -9.98
C LEU A 183 -2.97 19.49 -10.12
N LEU A 184 -4.10 20.11 -10.48
CA LEU A 184 -5.37 19.38 -10.62
C LEU A 184 -5.34 18.35 -11.75
N ALA A 185 -4.68 18.68 -12.87
CA ALA A 185 -4.65 17.84 -14.06
C ALA A 185 -4.04 16.45 -13.81
N TRP A 186 -3.01 16.34 -12.97
CA TRP A 186 -2.44 15.03 -12.60
C TRP A 186 -2.99 14.48 -11.28
N LEU A 187 -3.36 15.34 -10.32
CA LEU A 187 -3.82 14.87 -9.00
C LEU A 187 -5.17 14.15 -9.08
N ALA A 188 -6.09 14.64 -9.91
CA ALA A 188 -7.39 14.03 -10.10
C ALA A 188 -7.29 12.57 -10.62
N PRO A 189 -6.62 12.29 -11.76
CA PRO A 189 -6.47 10.92 -12.24
C PRO A 189 -5.61 10.07 -11.30
N LEU A 190 -4.57 10.62 -10.65
CA LEU A 190 -3.76 9.89 -9.68
C LEU A 190 -4.59 9.38 -8.50
N LEU A 191 -5.45 10.22 -7.92
CA LEU A 191 -6.35 9.82 -6.84
C LEU A 191 -7.38 8.80 -7.33
N LEU A 192 -7.98 9.03 -8.49
CA LEU A 192 -9.00 8.14 -9.05
C LEU A 192 -8.43 6.74 -9.34
N LEU A 193 -7.28 6.67 -10.00
CA LEU A 193 -6.63 5.40 -10.32
C LEU A 193 -6.17 4.67 -9.06
N THR A 194 -5.68 5.40 -8.05
CA THR A 194 -5.33 4.78 -6.76
C THR A 194 -6.57 4.24 -6.07
N ALA A 195 -7.66 5.01 -6.06
CA ALA A 195 -8.93 4.63 -5.45
C ALA A 195 -9.55 3.38 -6.10
N ILE A 196 -9.36 3.17 -7.40
CA ILE A 196 -9.81 1.98 -8.14
C ILE A 196 -8.82 0.81 -8.02
N SER A 197 -7.52 1.08 -8.13
CA SER A 197 -6.49 0.03 -8.22
C SER A 197 -6.19 -0.61 -6.86
N LEU A 198 -6.18 0.18 -5.79
CA LEU A 198 -5.94 -0.32 -4.42
C LEU A 198 -6.93 -1.42 -4.01
N PRO A 199 -8.26 -1.25 -4.13
CA PRO A 199 -9.18 -2.32 -3.79
C PRO A 199 -9.02 -3.55 -4.65
N LEU A 200 -8.81 -3.38 -5.96
CA LEU A 200 -8.63 -4.50 -6.88
C LEU A 200 -7.36 -5.30 -6.57
N ALA A 201 -6.29 -4.61 -6.17
CA ALA A 201 -5.04 -5.24 -5.79
C ALA A 201 -5.18 -6.04 -4.50
N LEU A 202 -5.93 -5.51 -3.51
CA LEU A 202 -6.16 -6.16 -2.21
C LEU A 202 -7.17 -7.31 -2.28
N LEU A 203 -8.26 -7.16 -3.05
CA LEU A 203 -9.38 -8.11 -3.05
C LEU A 203 -9.24 -9.22 -4.10
N ARG A 204 -8.57 -8.96 -5.22
CA ARG A 204 -8.57 -9.89 -6.37
C ARG A 204 -7.15 -10.27 -6.79
N SER A 205 -6.44 -9.34 -7.42
CA SER A 205 -5.05 -9.54 -7.79
C SER A 205 -4.43 -8.23 -8.25
N VAL A 206 -3.12 -8.12 -8.02
CA VAL A 206 -2.31 -7.03 -8.58
C VAL A 206 -2.41 -6.94 -10.11
N ARG A 207 -2.49 -8.08 -10.81
CA ARG A 207 -2.61 -8.11 -12.27
C ARG A 207 -3.89 -7.43 -12.74
N LEU A 208 -5.02 -7.69 -12.06
CA LEU A 208 -6.29 -7.04 -12.38
C LEU A 208 -6.26 -5.56 -12.04
N ALA A 209 -5.62 -5.15 -10.95
CA ALA A 209 -5.45 -3.74 -10.62
C ALA A 209 -4.69 -2.98 -11.71
N VAL A 210 -3.58 -3.53 -12.22
CA VAL A 210 -2.82 -2.94 -13.32
C VAL A 210 -3.64 -2.91 -14.61
N LEU A 211 -4.35 -3.99 -14.93
CA LEU A 211 -5.13 -4.09 -16.16
C LEU A 211 -6.32 -3.12 -16.17
N ILE A 212 -7.08 -3.05 -15.08
CA ILE A 212 -8.32 -2.25 -14.99
C ILE A 212 -8.01 -0.80 -14.64
N GLY A 213 -7.06 -0.55 -13.74
CA GLY A 213 -6.67 0.81 -13.33
C GLY A 213 -5.69 1.44 -14.33
N GLY A 214 -4.57 0.77 -14.59
CA GLY A 214 -3.51 1.31 -15.44
C GLY A 214 -3.79 1.20 -16.94
N GLY A 215 -4.43 0.11 -17.38
CA GLY A 215 -4.66 -0.18 -18.80
C GLY A 215 -5.44 0.92 -19.54
N PRO A 216 -6.66 1.28 -19.09
CA PRO A 216 -7.44 2.34 -19.72
C PRO A 216 -6.72 3.69 -19.71
N TRP A 217 -6.02 4.03 -18.62
CA TRP A 217 -5.27 5.29 -18.54
C TRP A 217 -4.10 5.33 -19.53
N LEU A 218 -3.35 4.24 -19.62
CA LEU A 218 -2.26 4.10 -20.59
C LEU A 218 -2.80 4.21 -22.03
N LEU A 219 -3.90 3.51 -22.33
CA LEU A 219 -4.54 3.57 -23.64
C LEU A 219 -4.98 5.00 -23.98
N LEU A 220 -5.67 5.68 -23.07
CA LEU A 220 -6.11 7.05 -23.26
C LEU A 220 -4.92 8.01 -23.43
N GLY A 221 -3.83 7.81 -22.68
CA GLY A 221 -2.61 8.58 -22.85
C GLY A 221 -1.94 8.38 -24.20
N LEU A 222 -1.84 7.13 -24.67
CA LEU A 222 -1.32 6.84 -26.01
C LEU A 222 -2.18 7.45 -27.11
N LEU A 223 -3.51 7.43 -26.95
CA LEU A 223 -4.43 8.11 -27.87
C LEU A 223 -4.25 9.63 -27.81
N ALA A 224 -4.12 10.22 -26.63
CA ALA A 224 -3.87 11.66 -26.48
C ALA A 224 -2.53 12.10 -27.12
N LEU A 225 -1.50 11.26 -27.04
CA LEU A 225 -0.22 11.51 -27.72
C LEU A 225 -0.34 11.45 -29.25
N ASN A 226 -1.27 10.65 -29.78
CA ASN A 226 -1.51 10.52 -31.22
C ASN A 226 -2.48 11.60 -31.77
N GLU A 227 -3.46 12.03 -30.96
CA GLU A 227 -4.50 12.99 -31.33
C GLU A 227 -4.13 14.45 -31.02
N GLN A 228 -2.89 14.87 -31.32
CA GLN A 228 -2.39 16.22 -31.01
C GLN A 228 -3.22 17.38 -31.63
N HIS A 229 -4.14 17.09 -32.56
CA HIS A 229 -4.99 18.09 -33.23
C HIS A 229 -6.50 17.78 -33.18
N GLY A 230 -6.94 16.76 -32.43
CA GLY A 230 -8.34 16.31 -32.43
C GLY A 230 -9.18 16.89 -31.29
N SER A 231 -10.44 17.29 -31.52
CA SER A 231 -11.38 17.76 -30.49
C SER A 231 -12.00 16.60 -29.66
N GLY A 232 -11.23 15.54 -29.42
CA GLY A 232 -11.71 14.30 -28.80
C GLY A 232 -11.85 14.39 -27.28
N VAL A 233 -12.45 13.35 -26.70
CA VAL A 233 -12.61 13.17 -25.24
C VAL A 233 -11.25 13.07 -24.52
N THR A 234 -10.23 12.58 -25.22
CA THR A 234 -8.82 12.55 -24.80
C THR A 234 -8.31 13.93 -24.41
N ASN A 235 -8.68 14.96 -25.18
CA ASN A 235 -8.28 16.33 -24.91
C ASN A 235 -8.87 16.85 -23.60
N VAL A 236 -10.10 16.46 -23.21
CA VAL A 236 -10.69 16.90 -21.93
C VAL A 236 -9.94 16.33 -20.72
N LEU A 237 -9.42 15.11 -20.83
CA LEU A 237 -8.73 14.41 -19.74
C LEU A 237 -7.23 14.73 -19.65
N PHE A 238 -6.60 15.09 -20.77
CA PHE A 238 -5.15 15.34 -20.84
C PHE A 238 -4.79 16.82 -21.08
N SER A 239 -5.77 17.70 -21.29
CA SER A 239 -5.52 19.15 -21.35
C SER A 239 -5.50 19.79 -19.97
N LEU A 240 -4.78 20.90 -19.86
CA LEU A 240 -4.88 21.79 -18.71
C LEU A 240 -6.33 22.27 -18.55
N PRO A 241 -6.90 22.25 -17.33
CA PRO A 241 -8.27 22.69 -17.08
C PRO A 241 -8.41 24.21 -17.15
N GLN A 242 -8.24 24.81 -18.32
CA GLN A 242 -8.33 26.26 -18.55
C GLN A 242 -9.78 26.77 -18.46
N ASP A 243 -10.74 25.92 -18.85
CA ASP A 243 -12.16 26.24 -18.79
C ASP A 243 -12.75 25.93 -17.41
N PRO A 244 -13.70 26.74 -16.91
CA PRO A 244 -14.33 26.54 -15.60
C PRO A 244 -15.03 25.19 -15.48
N PHE A 245 -15.54 24.64 -16.59
CA PHE A 245 -16.13 23.31 -16.64
C PHE A 245 -15.10 22.20 -16.40
N SER A 246 -13.95 22.26 -17.06
CA SER A 246 -12.88 21.27 -16.88
C SER A 246 -12.30 21.35 -15.46
N PHE A 247 -12.13 22.56 -14.93
CA PHE A 247 -11.70 22.77 -13.55
C PHE A 247 -12.66 22.14 -12.54
N SER A 248 -13.97 22.36 -12.73
CA SER A 248 -15.03 21.78 -11.89
C SER A 248 -15.03 20.24 -11.98
N TYR A 249 -14.84 19.69 -13.17
CA TYR A 249 -14.74 18.24 -13.38
C TYR A 249 -13.57 17.61 -12.60
N HIS A 250 -12.39 18.23 -12.63
CA HIS A 250 -11.22 17.74 -11.89
C HIS A 250 -11.47 17.80 -10.36
N LEU A 251 -12.07 18.88 -9.86
CA LEU A 251 -12.43 18.98 -8.44
C LEU A 251 -13.44 17.92 -8.01
N VAL A 252 -14.50 17.71 -8.79
CA VAL A 252 -15.48 16.64 -8.52
C VAL A 252 -14.81 15.28 -8.53
N THR A 253 -13.90 15.02 -9.47
CA THR A 253 -13.14 13.77 -9.55
C THR A 253 -12.26 13.57 -8.31
N ILE A 254 -11.58 14.60 -7.83
CA ILE A 254 -10.80 14.56 -6.59
C ILE A 254 -11.70 14.24 -5.39
N LEU A 255 -12.82 14.97 -5.23
CA LEU A 255 -13.76 14.76 -4.12
C LEU A 255 -14.32 13.33 -4.12
N LEU A 256 -14.74 12.82 -5.28
CA LEU A 256 -15.24 11.47 -5.43
C LEU A 256 -14.16 10.42 -5.10
N SER A 257 -12.92 10.65 -5.55
CA SER A 257 -11.81 9.74 -5.29
C SER A 257 -11.44 9.70 -3.81
N LEU A 258 -11.42 10.85 -3.13
CA LEU A 258 -11.20 10.94 -1.69
C LEU A 258 -12.33 10.29 -0.89
N LEU A 259 -13.59 10.47 -1.30
CA LEU A 259 -14.73 9.78 -0.71
C LEU A 259 -14.54 8.26 -0.84
N LEU A 260 -14.20 7.77 -2.04
CA LEU A 260 -14.03 6.35 -2.30
C LEU A 260 -12.87 5.76 -1.49
N LEU A 261 -11.73 6.45 -1.41
CA LEU A 261 -10.62 6.08 -0.54
C LEU A 261 -11.03 6.07 0.93
N THR A 262 -11.77 7.06 1.41
CA THR A 262 -12.24 7.12 2.80
C THR A 262 -13.15 5.94 3.12
N VAL A 263 -14.14 5.66 2.26
CA VAL A 263 -15.03 4.50 2.40
C VAL A 263 -14.24 3.20 2.39
N LEU A 264 -13.23 3.09 1.52
CA LEU A 264 -12.32 1.94 1.45
C LEU A 264 -11.56 1.74 2.77
N PHE A 265 -10.93 2.78 3.31
CA PHE A 265 -10.21 2.71 4.58
C PHE A 265 -11.12 2.36 5.76
N LEU A 266 -12.33 2.91 5.80
CA LEU A 266 -13.32 2.59 6.84
C LEU A 266 -13.88 1.17 6.70
N SER A 267 -13.96 0.64 5.48
CA SER A 267 -14.50 -0.69 5.20
C SER A 267 -13.44 -1.81 5.27
N ALA A 268 -12.16 -1.44 5.41
CA ALA A 268 -11.03 -2.36 5.45
C ALA A 268 -11.20 -3.59 6.37
N PRO A 269 -11.71 -3.45 7.61
CA PRO A 269 -11.88 -4.59 8.51
C PRO A 269 -12.86 -5.63 7.96
N LYS A 270 -13.90 -5.19 7.26
CA LYS A 270 -14.93 -6.07 6.68
C LYS A 270 -14.38 -6.88 5.51
N TRP A 271 -13.35 -6.37 4.83
CA TRP A 271 -12.79 -6.96 3.62
C TRP A 271 -11.91 -8.16 3.89
N GLN A 272 -11.41 -8.28 5.12
CA GLN A 272 -10.57 -9.40 5.55
C GLN A 272 -11.23 -10.75 5.28
N ARG A 273 -12.57 -10.84 5.38
CA ARG A 273 -13.36 -12.05 5.12
C ARG A 273 -13.37 -12.47 3.65
N PHE A 274 -13.10 -11.55 2.73
CA PHE A 274 -13.16 -11.78 1.27
C PHE A 274 -11.78 -11.95 0.64
N CYS A 275 -10.71 -11.64 1.37
CA CYS A 275 -9.35 -11.93 0.93
C CYS A 275 -9.15 -13.45 1.01
N ALA A 276 -9.35 -14.15 -0.10
CA ALA A 276 -8.99 -15.56 -0.23
C ALA A 276 -7.45 -15.66 -0.18
N PHE A 277 -6.95 -16.30 0.88
CA PHE A 277 -5.51 -16.45 1.15
C PHE A 277 -4.86 -17.54 0.29
#